data_AF-A0A0D2GUT4-F1
#
_entry.id   AF-A0A0D2GUT4-F1
#
_cell.length_a   1.000
_cell.length_b   1.000
_cell.length_c   1.000
_cell.angle_alpha   90.00
_cell.angle_beta   90.00
_cell.angle_gamma   90.00
#
_symmetry.space_group_name_H-M   'P 1'
#
loop_
_entity.id
_entity.type
_entity.pdbx_description
1 polymer ?
#
loop_
_entity_poly.entity_id
_entity_poly.type
_entity_poly.pdbx_seq_one_letter_code
_entity_poly.pdbx_strand_id
1 'polypeptide(L)'
;MALDALQHLGLQPASEVILESVVEEQSTGNGTLMTRLKGYKADVALIPESEGEILVRANTRVLWFQVEARGTPVNTRGMGTGMNAVDAFWRVIGALEGVGGRMEPKKS
;
A
#
# COMPACT_ATOMS: atom_id res chain seq x y z
N MET A 1 -7.00 21.64 -15.45
CA MET A 1 -6.95 21.26 -14.02
C MET A 1 -7.49 22.41 -13.17
N ALA A 2 -7.76 22.22 -11.87
CA ALA A 2 -8.41 23.25 -11.03
C ALA A 2 -7.63 24.57 -10.95
N LEU A 3 -6.30 24.50 -10.86
CA LEU A 3 -5.44 25.70 -10.89
C LEU A 3 -5.49 26.40 -12.25
N ASP A 4 -5.46 25.65 -13.35
CA ASP A 4 -5.62 26.21 -14.69
C ASP A 4 -6.98 26.92 -14.82
N ALA A 5 -8.06 26.35 -14.28
CA ALA A 5 -9.39 26.94 -14.35
C ALA A 5 -9.44 28.31 -13.64
N LEU A 6 -8.81 28.45 -12.48
CA LEU A 6 -8.65 29.74 -11.80
C LEU A 6 -7.90 30.74 -12.69
N GLN A 7 -6.80 30.29 -13.30
CA GLN A 7 -6.00 31.14 -14.19
C GLN A 7 -6.80 31.62 -15.41
N HIS A 8 -7.61 30.76 -16.04
CA HIS A 8 -8.47 31.13 -17.17
C HIS A 8 -9.57 32.13 -16.77
N LEU A 9 -9.99 32.12 -15.50
CA LEU A 9 -10.93 33.08 -14.94
C LEU A 9 -10.26 34.39 -14.49
N GLY A 10 -8.93 34.52 -14.66
CA GLY A 10 -8.17 35.67 -14.16
C GLY A 10 -8.06 35.73 -12.63
N LEU A 11 -8.24 34.59 -11.97
CA LEU A 11 -8.18 34.43 -10.51
C LEU A 11 -6.88 33.75 -10.09
N GLN A 12 -6.57 33.87 -8.80
CA GLN A 12 -5.46 33.16 -8.15
C GLN A 12 -5.94 32.53 -6.83
N PRO A 13 -5.28 31.47 -6.32
CA PRO A 13 -5.57 30.96 -4.99
C PRO A 13 -5.47 32.06 -3.91
N ALA A 14 -6.33 31.97 -2.90
CA ALA A 14 -6.35 32.93 -1.79
C ALA A 14 -5.17 32.77 -0.82
N SER A 15 -4.42 31.68 -0.93
CA SER A 15 -3.25 31.36 -0.12
C SER A 15 -2.26 30.54 -0.92
N GLU A 16 -1.09 30.25 -0.34
CA GLU A 16 -0.11 29.35 -0.93
C GLU A 16 -0.73 27.97 -1.22
N VAL A 17 -0.39 27.41 -2.38
CA VAL A 17 -0.77 26.06 -2.79
C VAL A 17 0.50 25.30 -3.17
N ILE A 18 0.74 24.18 -2.50
CA ILE A 18 1.85 23.27 -2.81
C ILE A 18 1.26 22.09 -3.60
N LEU A 19 1.69 21.94 -4.85
CA LEU A 19 1.29 20.81 -5.69
C LEU A 19 2.35 19.70 -5.60
N GLU A 20 2.01 18.59 -4.96
CA GLU A 20 2.89 17.43 -4.80
C GLU A 20 2.48 16.31 -5.77
N SER A 21 3.28 16.10 -6.81
CA SER A 21 3.21 14.89 -7.64
C SER A 21 4.31 13.94 -7.18
N VAL A 22 3.91 12.83 -6.57
CA VAL A 22 4.82 11.90 -5.90
C VAL A 22 4.76 10.52 -6.52
N VAL A 23 5.90 9.83 -6.49
CA VAL A 23 5.99 8.42 -6.87
C VAL A 23 5.68 7.51 -5.67
N GLU A 24 5.59 6.20 -5.90
CA GLU A 24 5.55 5.18 -4.85
C GLU A 24 4.31 5.19 -3.93
N GLU A 25 3.23 5.91 -4.27
CA GLU A 25 1.99 5.94 -3.48
C GLU A 25 1.43 4.53 -3.23
N GLN A 26 1.26 3.73 -4.29
CA GLN A 26 0.67 2.39 -4.21
C GLN A 26 1.60 1.31 -3.64
N SER A 27 2.90 1.58 -3.60
CA SER A 27 3.91 0.61 -3.21
C SER A 27 4.32 0.80 -1.75
N THR A 28 4.79 2.00 -1.40
CA THR A 28 5.47 2.26 -0.12
C THR A 28 5.03 3.55 0.56
N GLY A 29 4.40 4.49 -0.15
CA GLY A 29 4.07 5.83 0.33
C GLY A 29 5.29 6.74 0.52
N ASN A 30 6.49 6.31 0.12
CA ASN A 30 7.73 7.03 0.41
C ASN A 30 7.83 8.37 -0.34
N GLY A 31 7.17 8.53 -1.49
CA GLY A 31 7.15 9.80 -2.21
C GLY A 31 6.54 10.93 -1.36
N THR A 32 5.36 10.68 -0.78
CA THR A 32 4.68 11.60 0.15
C THR A 32 5.48 11.80 1.44
N LEU A 33 6.13 10.75 1.95
CA LEU A 33 6.99 10.90 3.13
C LEU A 33 8.18 11.85 2.83
N MET A 34 8.78 11.75 1.65
CA MET A 34 9.92 12.58 1.28
C MET A 34 9.56 14.06 1.11
N THR A 35 8.38 14.39 0.58
CA THR A 35 7.92 15.78 0.51
C THR A 35 7.78 16.37 1.91
N ARG A 36 7.21 15.59 2.85
CA ARG A 36 7.12 16.00 4.24
C ARG A 36 8.47 16.19 4.92
N LEU A 37 9.43 15.29 4.68
CA LEU A 37 10.79 15.37 5.21
C LEU A 37 11.60 16.53 4.63
N LYS A 38 11.36 16.90 3.37
CA LYS A 38 11.93 18.11 2.74
C LYS A 38 11.43 19.41 3.35
N GLY A 39 10.38 19.35 4.18
CA GLY A 39 9.90 20.49 4.96
C GLY A 39 8.63 21.15 4.43
N TYR A 40 8.02 20.62 3.36
CA TYR A 40 6.71 21.10 2.92
C TYR A 40 5.67 20.92 4.04
N LYS A 41 4.85 21.95 4.21
CA LYS A 41 3.83 22.06 5.26
C LYS A 41 2.64 22.83 4.70
N ALA A 42 1.45 22.41 5.08
CA ALA A 42 0.20 23.07 4.80
C ALA A 42 -0.78 22.79 5.94
N ASP A 43 -1.78 23.65 6.12
CA ASP A 43 -2.84 23.44 7.12
C ASP A 43 -3.78 22.30 6.72
N VAL A 44 -3.92 22.07 5.41
CA VAL A 44 -4.79 21.04 4.81
C VAL A 44 -4.06 20.39 3.63
N ALA A 45 -4.21 19.08 3.48
CA ALA A 45 -3.81 18.33 2.30
C ALA A 45 -5.04 17.71 1.63
N LEU A 46 -5.17 17.87 0.31
CA LEU A 46 -6.20 17.25 -0.52
C LEU A 46 -5.54 16.26 -1.46
N ILE A 47 -5.95 14.99 -1.40
CA ILE A 47 -5.45 13.92 -2.27
C ILE A 47 -6.64 13.44 -3.11
N PRO A 48 -6.76 13.90 -4.37
CA PRO A 48 -7.90 13.56 -5.21
C PRO A 48 -7.75 12.14 -5.76
N GLU A 49 -8.26 11.18 -5.01
CA GLU A 49 -8.38 9.79 -5.45
C GLU A 49 -9.66 9.57 -6.26
N SER A 50 -9.66 8.55 -7.13
CA SER A 50 -10.81 8.19 -7.97
C SER A 50 -11.90 7.42 -7.19
N GLU A 51 -12.34 7.98 -6.06
CA GLU A 51 -13.31 7.34 -5.14
C GLU A 51 -14.78 7.72 -5.42
N GLY A 52 -15.09 8.30 -6.57
CA GLY A 52 -16.47 8.65 -6.94
C GLY A 52 -17.05 9.79 -6.09
N GLU A 53 -16.24 10.83 -5.84
CA GLU A 53 -16.64 12.07 -5.16
C GLU A 53 -17.04 11.91 -3.69
N ILE A 54 -16.58 10.85 -3.03
CA ILE A 54 -16.80 10.63 -1.59
C ILE A 54 -15.64 11.12 -0.74
N LEU A 55 -15.93 11.50 0.50
CA LEU A 55 -14.92 11.76 1.51
C LEU A 55 -14.54 10.46 2.23
N VAL A 56 -13.27 10.09 2.11
CA VAL A 56 -12.71 8.91 2.76
C VAL A 56 -12.29 9.26 4.17
N ARG A 57 -12.91 8.62 5.17
CA ARG A 57 -12.60 8.86 6.59
C ARG A 57 -11.53 7.92 7.14
N ALA A 58 -11.32 6.77 6.51
CA ALA A 58 -10.35 5.78 6.93
C ALA A 58 -9.89 4.96 5.73
N ASN A 59 -8.58 4.73 5.65
CA ASN A 59 -7.94 3.91 4.62
C ASN A 59 -7.35 2.64 5.22
N THR A 60 -7.46 1.54 4.49
CA THR A 60 -6.80 0.28 4.84
C THR A 60 -5.31 0.39 4.56
N ARG A 61 -4.48 -0.06 5.50
CA ARG A 61 -3.02 -0.09 5.32
C ARG A 61 -2.60 -1.43 4.70
N VAL A 62 -1.59 -1.39 3.85
CA VAL A 62 -0.97 -2.59 3.25
C VAL A 62 0.39 -2.84 3.90
N LEU A 63 0.70 -4.11 4.16
CA LEU A 63 2.02 -4.56 4.60
C LEU A 63 2.58 -5.53 3.57
N TRP A 64 3.80 -5.25 3.11
CA TRP A 64 4.56 -6.13 2.24
C TRP A 64 5.58 -6.91 3.07
N PHE A 65 5.66 -8.22 2.88
CA PHE A 65 6.65 -9.07 3.52
C PHE A 65 7.06 -10.22 2.59
N GLN A 66 8.25 -10.77 2.80
CA GLN A 66 8.78 -11.90 2.03
C GLN A 66 8.95 -13.11 2.95
N VAL A 67 8.58 -14.29 2.45
CA VAL A 67 8.82 -15.58 3.11
C VAL A 67 9.79 -16.38 2.26
N GLU A 68 10.89 -16.84 2.87
CA GLU A 68 11.84 -17.74 2.24
C GLU A 68 11.77 -19.11 2.92
N ALA A 69 11.42 -20.15 2.17
CA ALA A 69 11.45 -21.54 2.64
C ALA A 69 12.56 -22.31 1.94
N ARG A 70 13.40 -22.98 2.73
CA ARG A 70 14.48 -23.84 2.21
C ARG A 70 14.15 -25.29 2.46
N GLY A 71 14.13 -26.07 1.38
CA GLY A 71 13.99 -27.52 1.45
C GLY A 71 15.32 -28.22 1.74
N THR A 72 15.25 -29.50 2.08
CA THR A 72 16.42 -30.40 2.09
C THR A 72 16.30 -31.32 0.87
N PRO A 73 17.12 -31.12 -0.18
CA PRO A 73 17.01 -31.89 -1.40
C PRO A 73 17.44 -33.34 -1.16
N VAL A 74 16.61 -34.28 -1.61
CA VAL A 74 16.88 -35.72 -1.55
C VAL A 74 16.49 -36.37 -2.87
N ASN A 75 17.11 -37.49 -3.21
CA ASN A 75 16.68 -38.29 -4.36
C ASN A 75 15.21 -38.71 -4.18
N THR A 76 14.45 -38.80 -5.27
CA THR A 76 13.03 -39.15 -5.22
C THR A 76 12.75 -40.52 -4.59
N ARG A 77 13.72 -41.43 -4.56
CA ARG A 77 13.64 -42.72 -3.82
C ARG A 77 13.70 -42.58 -2.29
N GLY A 78 14.16 -41.43 -1.79
CA GLY A 78 14.32 -41.12 -0.36
C GLY A 78 13.44 -39.96 0.11
N MET A 79 12.33 -39.66 -0.58
CA MET A 79 11.47 -38.49 -0.29
C MET A 79 11.04 -38.36 1.18
N GLY A 80 11.01 -39.45 1.95
CA GLY A 80 10.68 -39.42 3.38
C GLY A 80 11.76 -38.84 4.31
N THR A 81 12.98 -38.60 3.82
CA THR A 81 14.09 -38.06 4.63
C THR A 81 14.46 -36.62 4.28
N GLY A 82 13.87 -36.06 3.23
CA GLY A 82 14.06 -34.66 2.82
C GLY A 82 12.89 -33.78 3.22
N MET A 83 13.02 -32.48 2.93
CA MET A 83 11.95 -31.51 3.13
C MET A 83 11.68 -30.78 1.83
N ASN A 84 10.44 -30.83 1.37
CA ASN A 84 10.01 -30.13 0.18
C ASN A 84 9.61 -28.69 0.53
N ALA A 85 10.32 -27.72 -0.05
CA ALA A 85 10.02 -26.30 0.17
C ALA A 85 8.61 -25.92 -0.32
N VAL A 86 8.09 -26.60 -1.35
CA VAL A 86 6.74 -26.34 -1.88
C VAL A 86 5.67 -26.70 -0.85
N ASP A 87 5.80 -27.86 -0.20
CA ASP A 87 4.87 -28.29 0.84
C ASP A 87 4.93 -27.36 2.07
N ALA A 88 6.13 -26.87 2.41
CA ALA A 88 6.30 -25.86 3.46
C ALA A 88 5.58 -24.55 3.11
N PHE A 89 5.69 -24.06 1.87
CA PHE A 89 4.97 -22.87 1.42
C PHE A 89 3.46 -23.05 1.46
N TRP A 90 2.92 -24.22 1.08
CA TRP A 90 1.48 -24.46 1.14
C TRP A 90 0.93 -24.35 2.57
N ARG A 91 1.69 -24.85 3.56
CA ARG A 91 1.33 -24.69 4.98
C ARG A 91 1.36 -23.24 5.44
N VAL A 92 2.34 -22.45 4.99
CA VAL A 92 2.42 -21.02 5.30
C VAL A 92 1.22 -20.27 4.71
N ILE A 93 0.86 -20.55 3.45
CA ILE A 93 -0.31 -19.94 2.79
C ILE A 93 -1.58 -20.23 3.59
N GLY A 94 -1.83 -21.51 3.94
CA GLY A 94 -3.03 -21.86 4.71
C GLY A 94 -3.08 -21.20 6.10
N ALA A 95 -1.92 -21.02 6.75
CA ALA A 95 -1.85 -20.28 8.01
C ALA A 95 -2.17 -18.79 7.82
N LEU A 96 -1.68 -18.16 6.74
CA LEU A 96 -1.95 -16.76 6.40
C LEU A 96 -3.43 -16.53 6.06
N GLU A 97 -4.06 -17.44 5.31
CA GLU A 97 -5.51 -17.40 5.05
C GLU A 97 -6.32 -17.46 6.35
N GLY A 98 -5.92 -18.33 7.28
CA GLY A 98 -6.53 -18.42 8.61
C GLY A 98 -6.37 -17.14 9.45
N VAL A 99 -5.26 -16.41 9.30
CA VAL A 99 -5.09 -15.09 9.93
C VAL A 99 -5.98 -14.05 9.27
N GLY A 100 -6.05 -14.03 7.94
CA GLY A 100 -6.94 -13.13 7.18
C GLY A 100 -8.39 -13.25 7.61
N GLY A 101 -8.92 -14.47 7.70
CA GLY A 101 -10.30 -14.71 8.14
C GLY A 101 -10.61 -14.28 9.58
N ARG A 102 -9.59 -14.13 10.46
CA ARG A 102 -9.77 -13.61 11.82
C ARG A 102 -9.76 -12.08 11.89
N MET A 103 -9.12 -11.43 10.92
CA MET A 103 -8.97 -9.98 10.89
C MET A 103 -10.08 -9.28 10.09
N GLU A 104 -10.93 -10.02 9.38
CA GLU A 104 -12.11 -9.43 8.73
C GLU A 104 -13.04 -8.81 9.79
N PRO A 105 -13.36 -7.51 9.67
CA PRO A 105 -14.32 -6.89 10.55
C PRO A 105 -15.70 -7.54 10.32
N LYS A 106 -16.41 -7.86 11.40
CA LYS A 106 -17.81 -8.28 11.31
C LYS A 106 -18.58 -7.16 10.60
N LYS A 107 -19.14 -7.45 9.43
CA LYS A 107 -20.08 -6.57 8.75
C LYS A 107 -21.26 -6.32 9.70
N SER A 108 -21.40 -5.07 10.16
CA SER A 108 -22.54 -4.58 10.97
C SER A 108 -23.74 -4.29 10.08
#